data_AF-A0A6C0D4M9-F1
#
_entry.id   AF-A0A6C0D4M9-F1
#
_cell.length_a   1.000
_cell.length_b   1.000
_cell.length_c   1.000
_cell.angle_alpha   90.00
_cell.angle_beta   90.00
_cell.angle_gamma   90.00
#
_symmetry.space_group_name_H-M   'P 1'
#
loop_
_entity.id
_entity.type
_entity.pdbx_description
1 polymer ?
#
loop_
_entity_poly.entity_id
_entity_poly.type
_entity_poly.pdbx_seq_one_letter_code
_entity_poly.pdbx_strand_id
1 'polypeptide(L)'
;MSDSSEESPQRREQRPITTLRRATELQQTALANRRRTLFKKMEKLGTKLAKLNNKISSLTQELTLVNNRLSTIRERIQFLTIEINRLTQEGMEGNLGNAYARSRRHYEQYRVSNPTDSEGISSRYDESSNIHRTSTAAIQEVIRPTIEEAESTLRTLSETKNNYATLYARREKLMKERDELQNNLDDLRRQDRELNIAHGKRQRRSRRKKGKKGKK
;
A
#
# COMPACT_ATOMS: atom_id res chain seq x y z
N MET A 1 13.19 -94.04 7.09
CA MET A 1 13.22 -92.70 7.71
C MET A 1 14.18 -91.85 6.90
N SER A 2 13.66 -90.99 6.03
CA SER A 2 14.25 -89.73 5.56
C SER A 2 13.38 -89.23 4.41
N ASP A 3 12.44 -88.37 4.82
CA ASP A 3 11.39 -87.75 4.02
C ASP A 3 12.02 -86.64 3.15
N SER A 4 12.23 -86.92 1.87
CA SER A 4 12.72 -85.96 0.89
C SER A 4 11.53 -85.17 0.34
N SER A 5 11.16 -84.09 1.04
CA SER A 5 10.11 -83.18 0.61
C SER A 5 10.54 -82.38 -0.63
N GLU A 6 10.20 -82.89 -1.81
CA GLU A 6 10.30 -82.16 -3.07
C GLU A 6 9.40 -80.91 -3.02
N GLU A 7 10.03 -79.74 -2.86
CA GLU A 7 9.37 -78.44 -2.92
C GLU A 7 8.78 -78.24 -4.32
N SER A 8 7.45 -78.29 -4.43
CA SER A 8 6.73 -78.32 -5.72
C SER A 8 7.15 -77.15 -6.65
N PRO A 9 7.38 -77.39 -7.96
CA PRO A 9 7.82 -76.37 -8.93
C PRO A 9 6.96 -75.10 -8.97
N GLN A 10 5.66 -75.24 -8.67
CA GLN A 10 4.71 -74.13 -8.57
C GLN A 10 5.03 -73.12 -7.47
N ARG A 11 5.69 -73.51 -6.36
CA ARG A 11 6.09 -72.57 -5.29
C ARG A 11 7.31 -71.72 -5.66
N ARG A 12 8.21 -72.21 -6.52
CA ARG A 12 9.40 -71.46 -6.96
C ARG A 12 9.06 -70.39 -8.00
N GLU A 13 8.09 -70.62 -8.88
CA GLU A 13 7.66 -69.63 -9.89
C GLU A 13 6.70 -68.55 -9.34
N GLN A 14 5.97 -68.82 -8.25
CA GLN A 14 5.04 -67.86 -7.65
C GLN A 14 5.71 -66.81 -6.74
N ARG A 15 6.87 -67.12 -6.13
CA ARG A 15 7.66 -66.18 -5.31
C ARG A 15 8.12 -64.92 -6.06
N PRO A 16 8.66 -64.98 -7.30
CA PRO A 16 9.03 -63.78 -8.04
C PRO A 16 7.81 -62.96 -8.51
N ILE A 17 6.67 -63.60 -8.78
CA ILE A 17 5.44 -62.91 -9.20
C ILE A 17 4.79 -62.15 -8.04
N THR A 18 4.78 -62.75 -6.84
CA THR A 18 4.24 -62.12 -5.62
C THR A 18 5.11 -60.96 -5.12
N THR A 19 6.44 -61.06 -5.21
CA THR A 19 7.35 -59.96 -4.88
C THR A 19 7.24 -58.79 -5.87
N LEU A 20 7.13 -59.06 -7.18
CA LEU A 20 6.91 -58.03 -8.20
C LEU A 20 5.57 -57.31 -8.01
N ARG A 21 4.50 -58.05 -7.69
CA ARG A 21 3.17 -57.46 -7.43
C ARG A 21 3.20 -56.56 -6.20
N ARG A 22 3.80 -57.02 -5.10
CA ARG A 22 3.96 -56.24 -3.87
C ARG A 22 4.80 -54.97 -4.09
N ALA A 23 5.87 -55.06 -4.88
CA ALA A 23 6.68 -53.90 -5.28
C ALA A 23 5.89 -52.88 -6.09
N THR A 24 5.03 -53.32 -7.02
CA THR A 24 4.16 -52.41 -7.79
C THR A 24 3.08 -51.73 -6.94
N GLU A 25 2.52 -52.44 -5.97
CA GLU A 25 1.53 -51.89 -5.02
C GLU A 25 2.18 -50.86 -4.08
N LEU A 26 3.38 -51.14 -3.56
CA LEU A 26 4.18 -50.17 -2.80
C LEU A 26 4.53 -48.93 -3.62
N GLN A 27 4.83 -49.10 -4.91
CA GLN A 27 5.12 -47.97 -5.79
C GLN A 27 3.87 -47.11 -6.10
N GLN A 28 2.71 -47.73 -6.25
CA GLN A 28 1.44 -47.01 -6.47
C GLN A 28 1.00 -46.25 -5.22
N THR A 29 1.11 -46.87 -4.05
CA THR A 29 0.79 -46.22 -2.76
C THR A 29 1.74 -45.05 -2.48
N ALA A 30 3.04 -45.19 -2.78
CA ALA A 30 4.00 -44.09 -2.67
C ALA A 30 3.66 -42.90 -3.60
N LEU A 31 3.27 -43.17 -4.85
CA LEU A 31 2.83 -42.13 -5.79
C LEU A 31 1.55 -41.44 -5.33
N ALA A 32 0.57 -42.18 -4.82
CA ALA A 32 -0.67 -41.64 -4.28
C ALA A 32 -0.42 -40.74 -3.06
N ASN A 33 0.47 -41.17 -2.15
CA ASN A 33 0.88 -40.37 -1.00
C ASN A 33 1.60 -39.09 -1.44
N ARG A 34 2.50 -39.15 -2.42
CA ARG A 34 3.19 -37.97 -2.96
C ARG A 34 2.20 -36.95 -3.56
N ARG A 35 1.19 -37.41 -4.29
CA ARG A 35 0.12 -36.54 -4.82
C ARG A 35 -0.70 -35.88 -3.73
N ARG A 36 -1.14 -36.64 -2.71
CA ARG A 36 -1.87 -36.07 -1.56
C ARG A 36 -1.04 -35.00 -0.86
N THR A 37 0.26 -35.23 -0.70
CA THR A 37 1.16 -34.24 -0.08
C THR A 37 1.31 -32.98 -0.94
N LEU A 38 1.46 -33.12 -2.27
CA LEU A 38 1.52 -31.98 -3.19
C LEU A 38 0.21 -31.18 -3.17
N PHE A 39 -0.94 -31.86 -3.23
CA PHE A 39 -2.25 -31.22 -3.16
C PHE A 39 -2.42 -30.40 -1.88
N LYS A 40 -2.08 -30.98 -0.71
CA LYS A 40 -2.11 -30.25 0.57
C LYS A 40 -1.17 -29.03 0.58
N LYS A 41 0.00 -29.11 -0.07
CA LYS A 41 0.91 -27.96 -0.20
C LYS A 41 0.32 -26.87 -1.10
N MET A 42 -0.29 -27.25 -2.22
CA MET A 42 -0.96 -26.33 -3.13
C MET A 42 -2.14 -25.61 -2.47
N GLU A 43 -2.99 -26.31 -1.72
CA GLU A 43 -4.09 -25.68 -0.96
C GLU A 43 -3.56 -24.68 0.08
N LYS A 44 -2.52 -25.05 0.82
CA LYS A 44 -1.87 -24.16 1.78
C LYS A 44 -1.28 -22.91 1.11
N LEU A 45 -0.66 -23.03 -0.06
CA LEU A 45 -0.17 -21.87 -0.81
C LEU A 45 -1.33 -21.04 -1.38
N GLY A 46 -2.38 -21.67 -1.91
CA GLY A 46 -3.56 -20.97 -2.43
C GLY A 46 -4.26 -20.13 -1.37
N THR A 47 -4.43 -20.67 -0.16
CA THR A 47 -5.00 -19.92 0.97
C THR A 47 -4.11 -18.75 1.42
N LYS A 48 -2.77 -18.91 1.41
CA LYS A 48 -1.83 -17.81 1.68
C LYS A 48 -1.91 -16.71 0.62
N LEU A 49 -1.95 -17.08 -0.66
CA LEU A 49 -2.08 -16.14 -1.77
C LEU A 49 -3.39 -15.35 -1.70
N ALA A 50 -4.51 -16.01 -1.39
CA ALA A 50 -5.79 -15.33 -1.19
C ALA A 50 -5.72 -14.28 -0.07
N LYS A 51 -5.11 -14.62 1.07
CA LYS A 51 -4.89 -13.68 2.18
C LYS A 51 -4.00 -12.50 1.78
N LEU A 52 -2.91 -12.75 1.05
CA LEU A 52 -2.02 -11.70 0.55
C LEU A 52 -2.71 -10.77 -0.43
N ASN A 53 -3.47 -11.32 -1.39
CA ASN A 53 -4.24 -10.54 -2.35
C ASN A 53 -5.23 -9.62 -1.64
N ASN A 54 -5.97 -10.13 -0.64
CA ASN A 54 -6.88 -9.30 0.15
C ASN A 54 -6.15 -8.16 0.87
N LYS A 55 -4.96 -8.42 1.42
CA LYS A 55 -4.14 -7.39 2.07
C LYS A 55 -3.61 -6.34 1.10
N ILE A 56 -3.19 -6.76 -0.09
CA ILE A 56 -2.77 -5.86 -1.18
C ILE A 56 -3.95 -4.99 -1.64
N SER A 57 -5.14 -5.56 -1.77
CA SER A 57 -6.35 -4.82 -2.13
C SER A 57 -6.70 -3.78 -1.07
N SER A 58 -6.67 -4.14 0.22
CA SER A 58 -6.87 -3.20 1.34
C SER A 58 -5.87 -2.06 1.28
N LEU A 59 -4.58 -2.35 1.14
CA LEU A 59 -3.54 -1.32 1.06
C LEU A 59 -3.69 -0.44 -0.19
N THR A 60 -4.19 -1.00 -1.30
CA THR A 60 -4.46 -0.22 -2.51
C THR A 60 -5.60 0.77 -2.28
N GLN A 61 -6.67 0.35 -1.57
CA GLN A 61 -7.76 1.24 -1.17
C GLN A 61 -7.28 2.33 -0.21
N GLU A 62 -6.48 1.96 0.81
CA GLU A 62 -5.87 2.91 1.74
C GLU A 62 -5.00 3.94 1.02
N LEU A 63 -4.17 3.52 0.06
CA LEU A 63 -3.36 4.43 -0.76
C LEU A 63 -4.22 5.41 -1.56
N THR A 64 -5.33 4.96 -2.14
CA THR A 64 -6.27 5.85 -2.85
C THR A 64 -6.85 6.90 -1.90
N LEU A 65 -7.26 6.50 -0.70
CA LEU A 65 -7.78 7.43 0.32
C LEU A 65 -6.72 8.46 0.74
N VAL A 66 -5.49 8.01 0.99
CA VAL A 66 -4.37 8.89 1.34
C VAL A 66 -4.04 9.85 0.19
N ASN A 67 -4.09 9.38 -1.07
CA ASN A 67 -3.83 10.22 -2.22
C ASN A 67 -4.93 11.29 -2.43
N ASN A 68 -6.20 10.93 -2.21
CA ASN A 68 -7.29 11.90 -2.22
C ASN A 68 -7.10 12.96 -1.13
N ARG A 69 -6.70 12.54 0.08
CA ARG A 69 -6.38 13.45 1.17
C ARG A 69 -5.20 14.39 0.82
N LEU A 70 -4.18 13.89 0.12
CA LEU A 70 -3.09 14.73 -0.40
C LEU A 70 -3.59 15.79 -1.38
N SER A 71 -4.56 15.48 -2.25
CA SER A 71 -5.17 16.46 -3.16
C SER A 71 -5.86 17.56 -2.38
N THR A 72 -6.74 17.20 -1.45
CA THR A 72 -7.48 18.17 -0.63
C THR A 72 -6.55 19.06 0.20
N ILE A 73 -5.47 18.50 0.77
CA ILE A 73 -4.48 19.31 1.51
C ILE A 73 -3.76 20.29 0.57
N ARG A 74 -3.40 19.87 -0.65
CA ARG A 74 -2.77 20.77 -1.63
C ARG A 74 -3.69 21.90 -2.05
N GLU A 75 -4.97 21.60 -2.30
CA GLU A 75 -6.00 22.60 -2.61
C GLU A 75 -6.15 23.60 -1.45
N ARG A 76 -6.17 23.11 -0.19
CA ARG A 76 -6.23 24.00 0.98
C ARG A 76 -4.99 24.89 1.08
N ILE A 77 -3.80 24.36 0.84
CA ILE A 77 -2.56 25.16 0.82
C ILE A 77 -2.60 26.23 -0.27
N GLN A 78 -3.08 25.90 -1.47
CA GLN A 78 -3.24 26.87 -2.56
C GLN A 78 -4.20 27.99 -2.17
N PHE A 79 -5.36 27.62 -1.61
CA PHE A 79 -6.33 28.58 -1.09
C PHE A 79 -5.70 29.50 -0.03
N LEU A 80 -5.03 28.93 0.99
CA LEU A 80 -4.38 29.70 2.04
C LEU A 80 -3.27 30.59 1.51
N THR A 81 -2.54 30.15 0.49
CA THR A 81 -1.50 30.97 -0.17
C THR A 81 -2.12 32.18 -0.86
N ILE A 82 -3.21 31.99 -1.61
CA ILE A 82 -3.95 33.08 -2.25
C ILE A 82 -4.50 34.04 -1.20
N GLU A 83 -5.07 33.51 -0.12
CA GLU A 83 -5.67 34.31 0.93
C GLU A 83 -4.64 35.11 1.71
N ILE A 84 -3.48 34.52 2.04
CA ILE A 84 -2.36 35.24 2.65
C ILE A 84 -1.87 36.33 1.71
N ASN A 85 -1.71 36.06 0.41
CA ASN A 85 -1.29 37.07 -0.56
C ASN A 85 -2.31 38.21 -0.63
N ARG A 86 -3.62 37.90 -0.69
CA ARG A 86 -4.70 38.90 -0.67
C ARG A 86 -4.64 39.76 0.58
N LEU A 87 -4.58 39.15 1.76
CA LEU A 87 -4.53 39.85 3.05
C LEU A 87 -3.26 40.69 3.19
N THR A 88 -2.12 40.18 2.71
CA THR A 88 -0.85 40.90 2.76
C THR A 88 -0.84 42.06 1.75
N GLN A 89 -1.40 41.87 0.56
CA GLN A 89 -1.55 42.91 -0.45
C GLN A 89 -2.54 43.99 0.01
N GLU A 90 -3.68 43.63 0.61
CA GLU A 90 -4.59 44.60 1.24
C GLU A 90 -3.92 45.37 2.39
N GLY A 91 -3.07 44.69 3.15
CA GLY A 91 -2.23 45.29 4.18
C GLY A 91 -1.16 46.26 3.63
N MET A 92 -0.52 45.92 2.50
CA MET A 92 0.60 46.66 1.88
C MET A 92 0.15 47.76 0.90
N GLU A 93 -0.83 47.50 0.05
CA GLU A 93 -1.26 48.39 -1.04
C GLU A 93 -2.44 49.30 -0.65
N GLY A 94 -3.28 48.90 0.32
CA GLY A 94 -4.58 49.55 0.54
C GLY A 94 -4.71 50.41 1.79
N ASN A 95 -4.93 49.78 2.96
CA ASN A 95 -5.78 50.42 3.97
C ASN A 95 -5.22 50.54 5.39
N LEU A 96 -4.10 49.90 5.73
CA LEU A 96 -3.68 49.83 7.14
C LEU A 96 -2.28 50.41 7.36
N GLY A 97 -1.24 49.85 6.72
CA GLY A 97 0.13 50.40 6.82
C GLY A 97 0.28 51.76 6.15
N ASN A 98 -0.22 51.89 4.92
CA ASN A 98 -0.19 53.15 4.17
C ASN A 98 -1.15 54.20 4.74
N ALA A 99 -2.32 53.80 5.25
CA ALA A 99 -3.26 54.73 5.88
C ALA A 99 -2.71 55.28 7.19
N TYR A 100 -2.10 54.44 8.04
CA TYR A 100 -1.40 54.90 9.22
C TYR A 100 -0.24 55.83 8.86
N ALA A 101 0.61 55.46 7.89
CA ALA A 101 1.72 56.31 7.47
C ALA A 101 1.26 57.66 6.92
N ARG A 102 0.18 57.69 6.12
CA ARG A 102 -0.44 58.93 5.61
C ARG A 102 -1.03 59.77 6.73
N SER A 103 -1.84 59.17 7.61
CA SER A 103 -2.46 59.85 8.75
C SER A 103 -1.40 60.38 9.72
N ARG A 104 -0.33 59.61 9.96
CA ARG A 104 0.80 60.04 10.79
C ARG A 104 1.54 61.22 10.18
N ARG A 105 1.82 61.20 8.88
CA ARG A 105 2.42 62.35 8.17
C ARG A 105 1.52 63.59 8.24
N HIS A 106 0.21 63.41 8.05
CA HIS A 106 -0.75 64.50 8.16
C HIS A 106 -0.80 65.10 9.57
N TYR A 107 -0.80 64.26 10.61
CA TYR A 107 -0.64 64.68 12.00
C TYR A 107 0.65 65.49 12.21
N GLU A 108 1.80 64.96 11.75
CA GLU A 108 3.10 65.63 11.92
C GLU A 108 3.15 66.98 11.21
N GLN A 109 2.67 67.04 9.97
CA GLN A 109 2.60 68.28 9.19
C GLN A 109 1.68 69.31 9.87
N TYR A 110 0.50 68.88 10.34
CA TYR A 110 -0.46 69.75 11.00
C TYR A 110 0.11 70.31 12.31
N ARG A 111 0.73 69.46 13.13
CA ARG A 111 1.37 69.86 14.39
C ARG A 111 2.46 70.91 14.18
N VAL A 112 3.27 70.77 13.14
CA VAL A 112 4.34 71.72 12.82
C VAL A 112 3.79 73.06 12.31
N SER A 113 2.74 73.02 11.49
CA SER A 113 2.14 74.23 10.89
C SER A 113 1.18 74.98 11.81
N ASN A 114 0.58 74.31 12.79
CA ASN A 114 -0.42 74.89 13.70
C ASN A 114 -0.07 74.58 15.18
N PRO A 115 1.08 75.04 15.69
CA PRO A 115 1.60 74.61 17.00
C PRO A 115 0.73 75.03 18.20
N THR A 116 -0.14 76.03 18.03
CA THR A 116 -1.04 76.54 19.08
C THR A 116 -2.44 75.93 19.05
N ASP A 117 -2.80 75.18 18.01
CA ASP A 117 -4.10 74.51 17.89
C ASP A 117 -4.08 73.14 18.57
N SER A 118 -4.17 73.14 19.91
CA SER A 118 -4.10 71.92 20.71
C SER A 118 -5.21 70.91 20.38
N GLU A 119 -6.40 71.40 20.04
CA GLU A 119 -7.56 70.54 19.75
C GLU A 119 -7.42 69.86 18.39
N GLY A 120 -7.02 70.59 17.36
CA GLY A 120 -6.76 70.04 16.02
C GLY A 120 -5.57 69.07 16.00
N ILE A 121 -4.55 69.29 16.83
CA ILE A 121 -3.43 68.36 17.03
C ILE A 121 -3.91 67.06 17.70
N SER A 122 -4.70 67.16 18.78
CA SER A 122 -5.20 65.98 19.50
C SER A 122 -6.10 65.13 18.61
N SER A 123 -7.04 65.74 17.89
CA SER A 123 -7.96 65.05 16.99
C SER A 123 -7.23 64.23 15.92
N ARG A 124 -6.21 64.80 15.26
CA ARG A 124 -5.42 64.10 14.23
C ARG A 124 -4.50 63.03 14.82
N TYR A 125 -4.03 63.21 16.05
CA TYR A 125 -3.28 62.18 16.77
C TYR A 125 -4.17 60.98 17.09
N ASP A 126 -5.38 61.22 17.56
CA ASP A 126 -6.36 60.17 17.91
C ASP A 126 -6.78 59.41 16.66
N GLU A 127 -7.03 60.11 15.54
CA GLU A 127 -7.29 59.50 14.24
C GLU A 127 -6.14 58.56 13.82
N SER A 128 -4.90 59.04 13.86
CA SER A 128 -3.71 58.25 13.50
C SER A 128 -3.55 57.03 14.42
N SER A 129 -3.76 57.21 15.73
CA SER A 129 -3.66 56.15 16.72
C SER A 129 -4.75 55.10 16.56
N ASN A 130 -5.98 55.51 16.24
CA ASN A 130 -7.07 54.59 15.97
C ASN A 130 -6.79 53.76 14.71
N ILE A 131 -6.36 54.40 13.62
CA ILE A 131 -5.97 53.67 12.39
C ILE A 131 -4.85 52.66 12.70
N HIS A 132 -3.86 53.04 13.51
CA HIS A 132 -2.79 52.11 13.91
C HIS A 132 -3.33 50.91 14.69
N ARG A 133 -4.18 51.13 15.69
CA ARG A 133 -4.77 50.04 16.51
C ARG A 133 -5.57 49.08 15.65
N THR A 134 -6.45 49.58 14.79
CA THR A 134 -7.28 48.75 13.92
C THR A 134 -6.42 47.96 12.93
N SER A 135 -5.33 48.56 12.44
CA SER A 135 -4.35 47.91 11.57
C SER A 135 -3.64 46.76 12.24
N THR A 136 -3.11 46.99 13.44
CA THR A 136 -2.42 45.98 14.21
C THR A 136 -3.37 44.86 14.63
N ALA A 137 -4.61 45.18 15.00
CA ALA A 137 -5.65 44.18 15.30
C ALA A 137 -5.94 43.29 14.09
N ALA A 138 -6.18 43.86 12.90
CA ALA A 138 -6.43 43.06 11.69
C ALA A 138 -5.27 42.11 11.33
N ILE A 139 -4.02 42.57 11.48
CA ILE A 139 -2.84 41.72 11.26
C ILE A 139 -2.80 40.57 12.27
N GLN A 140 -3.03 40.85 13.55
CA GLN A 140 -2.95 39.87 14.62
C GLN A 140 -4.12 38.88 14.62
N GLU A 141 -5.32 39.34 14.28
CA GLU A 141 -6.55 38.54 14.35
C GLU A 141 -6.86 37.77 13.07
N VAL A 142 -6.36 38.22 11.90
CA VAL A 142 -6.70 37.60 10.60
C VAL A 142 -5.48 37.03 9.91
N ILE A 143 -4.42 37.84 9.72
CA ILE A 143 -3.26 37.41 8.91
C ILE A 143 -2.48 36.33 9.64
N ARG A 144 -2.16 36.56 10.92
CA ARG A 144 -1.36 35.62 11.71
C ARG A 144 -2.02 34.23 11.86
N PRO A 145 -3.31 34.11 12.23
CA PRO A 145 -3.96 32.79 12.29
C PRO A 145 -4.00 32.08 10.94
N THR A 146 -4.18 32.82 9.84
CA THR A 146 -4.17 32.24 8.48
C THR A 146 -2.79 31.67 8.13
N ILE A 147 -1.71 32.34 8.51
CA ILE A 147 -0.33 31.83 8.36
C ILE A 147 -0.12 30.58 9.22
N GLU A 148 -0.55 30.61 10.49
CA GLU A 148 -0.44 29.46 11.39
C GLU A 148 -1.23 28.24 10.86
N GLU A 149 -2.39 28.46 10.25
CA GLU A 149 -3.14 27.41 9.55
C GLU A 149 -2.37 26.86 8.35
N ALA A 150 -1.74 27.72 7.55
CA ALA A 150 -0.94 27.32 6.40
C ALA A 150 0.28 26.46 6.81
N GLU A 151 0.95 26.84 7.89
CA GLU A 151 2.06 26.05 8.44
C GLU A 151 1.59 24.69 8.96
N SER A 152 0.46 24.65 9.68
CA SER A 152 -0.13 23.41 10.18
C SER A 152 -0.56 22.47 9.04
N THR A 153 -1.18 23.01 7.99
CA THR A 153 -1.55 22.24 6.80
C THR A 153 -0.34 21.73 6.02
N LEU A 154 0.76 22.50 5.95
CA LEU A 154 2.03 22.04 5.37
C LEU A 154 2.66 20.89 6.19
N ARG A 155 2.61 20.93 7.51
CA ARG A 155 3.05 19.81 8.37
C ARG A 155 2.21 18.56 8.10
N THR A 156 0.89 18.72 8.07
CA THR A 156 -0.06 17.64 7.74
C THR A 156 0.21 17.06 6.35
N LEU A 157 0.56 17.89 5.35
CA LEU A 157 0.95 17.43 4.02
C LEU A 157 2.19 16.53 4.07
N SER A 158 3.21 16.94 4.83
CA SER A 158 4.45 16.19 4.99
C SER A 158 4.21 14.82 5.64
N GLU A 159 3.45 14.79 6.74
CA GLU A 159 3.07 13.55 7.42
C GLU A 159 2.27 12.61 6.50
N THR A 160 1.31 13.17 5.76
CA THR A 160 0.48 12.39 4.83
C THR A 160 1.32 11.81 3.68
N LYS A 161 2.32 12.56 3.17
CA LYS A 161 3.28 12.05 2.18
C LYS A 161 4.13 10.90 2.73
N ASN A 162 4.60 11.01 3.98
CA ASN A 162 5.38 9.96 4.63
C ASN A 162 4.55 8.69 4.85
N ASN A 163 3.28 8.84 5.26
CA ASN A 163 2.34 7.73 5.36
C ASN A 163 2.12 7.05 4.01
N TYR A 164 1.87 7.83 2.95
CA TYR A 164 1.74 7.31 1.59
C TYR A 164 2.96 6.49 1.16
N ALA A 165 4.18 7.02 1.36
CA ALA A 165 5.41 6.32 1.02
C ALA A 165 5.56 5.00 1.80
N THR A 166 5.20 4.99 3.08
CA THR A 166 5.26 3.80 3.93
C THR A 166 4.26 2.73 3.47
N LEU A 167 3.02 3.11 3.18
CA LEU A 167 2.00 2.21 2.65
C LEU A 167 2.39 1.64 1.28
N TYR A 168 2.96 2.48 0.42
CA TYR A 168 3.42 2.08 -0.90
C TYR A 168 4.55 1.05 -0.81
N ALA A 169 5.57 1.32 0.02
CA ALA A 169 6.67 0.37 0.25
C ALA A 169 6.16 -0.97 0.82
N ARG A 170 5.18 -0.94 1.73
CA ARG A 170 4.55 -2.14 2.27
C ARG A 170 3.79 -2.92 1.20
N ARG A 171 3.04 -2.24 0.33
CA ARG A 171 2.33 -2.86 -0.79
C ARG A 171 3.30 -3.53 -1.75
N GLU A 172 4.39 -2.86 -2.12
CA GLU A 172 5.44 -3.42 -2.98
C GLU A 172 6.06 -4.68 -2.39
N LYS A 173 6.35 -4.70 -1.09
CA LYS A 173 6.86 -5.90 -0.41
C LYS A 173 5.88 -7.07 -0.51
N LEU A 174 4.60 -6.83 -0.32
CA LEU A 174 3.57 -7.88 -0.41
C LEU A 174 3.35 -8.35 -1.85
N MET A 175 3.47 -7.47 -2.84
CA MET A 175 3.41 -7.84 -4.26
C MET A 175 4.54 -8.81 -4.61
N LYS A 176 5.76 -8.53 -4.16
CA LYS A 176 6.91 -9.44 -4.33
C LYS A 176 6.69 -10.79 -3.66
N GLU A 177 6.23 -10.79 -2.40
CA GLU A 177 5.90 -12.04 -1.68
C GLU A 177 4.81 -12.84 -2.42
N ARG A 178 3.79 -12.16 -2.96
CA ARG A 178 2.73 -12.76 -3.76
C ARG A 178 3.30 -13.41 -5.02
N ASP A 179 4.20 -12.73 -5.73
CA ASP A 179 4.82 -13.24 -6.95
C ASP A 179 5.68 -14.48 -6.66
N GLU A 180 6.47 -14.45 -5.59
CA GLU A 180 7.26 -15.60 -5.13
C GLU A 180 6.38 -16.81 -4.79
N LEU A 181 5.29 -16.60 -4.05
CA LEU A 181 4.36 -17.68 -3.70
C LEU A 181 3.59 -18.20 -4.92
N GLN A 182 3.30 -17.33 -5.89
CA GLN A 182 2.68 -17.71 -7.14
C GLN A 182 3.61 -18.60 -7.98
N ASN A 183 4.89 -18.23 -8.08
CA ASN A 183 5.91 -19.06 -8.75
C ASN A 183 6.02 -20.44 -8.08
N ASN A 184 6.10 -20.48 -6.75
CA ASN A 184 6.12 -21.74 -5.99
C ASN A 184 4.87 -22.59 -6.23
N LEU A 185 3.69 -21.98 -6.30
CA LEU A 185 2.45 -22.69 -6.60
C LEU A 185 2.46 -23.29 -8.01
N ASP A 186 2.98 -22.55 -8.99
CA ASP A 186 3.08 -23.02 -10.37
C ASP A 186 4.10 -24.13 -10.54
N ASP A 187 5.19 -24.13 -9.78
CA ASP A 187 6.14 -25.24 -9.71
C ASP A 187 5.50 -26.51 -9.11
N LEU A 188 4.72 -26.39 -8.03
CA LEU A 188 3.97 -27.53 -7.50
C LEU A 188 2.95 -28.07 -8.51
N ARG A 189 2.28 -27.19 -9.26
CA ARG A 189 1.37 -27.59 -10.35
C ARG A 189 2.12 -28.28 -11.49
N ARG A 190 3.36 -27.90 -11.79
CA ARG A 190 4.21 -28.61 -12.76
C ARG A 190 4.55 -30.01 -12.25
N GLN A 191 4.98 -30.14 -11.00
CA GLN A 191 5.28 -31.44 -10.38
C GLN A 191 4.06 -32.38 -10.37
N ASP A 192 2.87 -31.86 -10.08
CA ASP A 192 1.64 -32.67 -10.11
C ASP A 192 1.33 -33.17 -11.54
N ARG A 193 1.46 -32.30 -12.55
CA ARG A 193 1.30 -32.67 -13.97
C ARG A 193 2.29 -33.74 -14.40
N GLU A 194 3.56 -33.64 -14.00
CA GLU A 194 4.58 -34.65 -14.28
C GLU A 194 4.24 -36.01 -13.66
N LEU A 195 3.78 -36.03 -12.40
CA LEU A 195 3.31 -37.25 -11.74
C LEU A 195 2.09 -37.85 -12.45
N ASN A 196 1.21 -37.02 -13.02
CA ASN A 196 0.06 -37.48 -13.81
C ASN A 196 0.50 -38.10 -15.13
N ILE A 197 1.44 -37.50 -15.85
CA ILE A 197 2.00 -38.03 -17.10
C ILE A 197 2.75 -39.34 -16.86
N ALA A 198 3.58 -39.43 -15.82
CA ALA A 198 4.33 -40.63 -15.46
C ALA A 198 3.39 -41.82 -15.17
N HIS A 199 2.27 -41.56 -14.50
CA HIS A 199 1.24 -42.56 -14.23
C HIS A 199 0.50 -43.00 -15.50
N GLY A 200 0.09 -42.05 -16.36
CA GLY A 200 -0.59 -42.35 -17.62
C GLY A 200 0.26 -43.16 -18.61
N LYS A 201 1.57 -42.85 -18.72
CA LYS A 201 2.52 -43.62 -19.55
C LYS A 201 2.68 -45.07 -19.04
N ARG A 202 2.68 -45.29 -17.73
CA ARG A 202 2.76 -46.64 -17.13
C ARG A 202 1.49 -47.46 -17.38
N GLN A 203 0.30 -46.86 -17.22
CA GLN A 203 -0.97 -47.54 -17.53
C GLN A 203 -1.09 -47.94 -19.01
N ARG A 204 -0.62 -47.09 -19.94
CA ARG A 204 -0.62 -47.41 -21.38
C ARG A 204 0.34 -48.56 -21.72
N ARG A 205 1.53 -48.62 -21.10
CA ARG A 205 2.48 -49.73 -21.27
C ARG A 205 1.94 -51.07 -20.72
N SER A 206 1.24 -51.06 -19.58
CA SER A 206 0.65 -52.30 -19.02
C SER A 206 -0.48 -52.86 -19.90
N ARG A 207 -1.35 -51.98 -20.43
CA ARG A 207 -2.43 -52.37 -21.36
C ARG A 207 -1.90 -52.95 -22.68
N ARG A 208 -0.86 -52.35 -23.28
CA ARG A 208 -0.20 -52.89 -24.49
C ARG A 208 0.45 -54.26 -24.27
N LYS A 209 1.03 -54.54 -23.09
CA LYS A 209 1.59 -55.87 -22.76
C LYS A 209 0.51 -56.93 -22.57
N LYS A 210 -0.64 -56.61 -21.96
CA LYS A 210 -1.77 -57.56 -21.84
C LYS A 210 -2.40 -57.87 -23.21
N GLY A 211 -2.55 -56.88 -24.10
CA GLY A 211 -3.11 -57.09 -25.44
C GLY A 211 -2.26 -57.97 -26.37
N LYS A 212 -0.93 -58.06 -26.15
CA LYS A 212 -0.04 -58.96 -26.92
C LYS A 212 0.01 -60.39 -26.39
N LYS A 213 -0.40 -60.66 -25.14
CA LYS A 213 -0.43 -62.02 -24.57
C LYS A 213 -1.74 -62.77 -24.84
N GLY A 214 -2.79 -62.10 -25.31
CA GLY A 214 -4.08 -62.72 -25.71
C GLY A 214 -4.21 -62.98 -27.21
N LYS A 215 -3.14 -62.84 -27.99
CA LYS A 215 -3.07 -63.21 -29.41
C LYS A 215 -1.91 -64.20 -29.61
N LYS A 216 -2.08 -65.41 -29.11
CA LYS A 216 -1.41 -66.63 -29.58
C LYS A 216 -2.36 -67.77 -29.33
#